data_AF-A0A180GJJ0-F1
#
_entry.id   AF-A0A180GJJ0-F1
#
_cell.length_a   1.000
_cell.length_b   1.000
_cell.length_c   1.000
_cell.angle_alpha   90.00
_cell.angle_beta   90.00
_cell.angle_gamma   90.00
#
_symmetry.space_group_name_H-M   'P 1'
#
loop_
_entity.id
_entity.type
_entity.pdbx_description
1 polymer ?
#
loop_
_entity_poly.entity_id
_entity_poly.type
_entity_poly.pdbx_seq_one_letter_code
_entity_poly.pdbx_strand_id
1 'polypeptide(L)'
;MWPDVALVDLDGIPVSQRRIPRTQSGRRTFSQVSTKSSDLRLRATRPYQFAPIKLVDPDEQQELCQDENIIKSLGTIELRIYRCKLLATLRQENTSAFKTTNEMSFSESSKNARLTSTAGLGKPAIKERKHKTQYVIRKIADHPFLHFVFQYKPRLISLAKGSFQILSCLLNLQ
;
A
#
# COMPACT_ATOMS: atom_id res chain seq x y z
N MET A 1 -19.77 2.01 19.59
CA MET A 1 -18.50 2.74 19.49
C MET A 1 -17.88 2.45 18.11
N TRP A 2 -17.44 3.48 17.39
CA TRP A 2 -17.06 3.41 15.97
C TRP A 2 -15.59 2.97 15.80
N PRO A 3 -15.31 1.86 15.12
CA PRO A 3 -13.94 1.47 14.73
C PRO A 3 -13.44 2.24 13.51
N ASP A 4 -12.13 2.18 13.26
CA ASP A 4 -11.49 2.89 12.16
C ASP A 4 -11.14 1.93 11.02
N VAL A 5 -10.94 2.48 9.82
CA VAL A 5 -10.43 1.75 8.65
C VAL A 5 -9.22 2.50 8.14
N ALA A 6 -8.10 1.79 7.98
CA ALA A 6 -6.92 2.29 7.32
C ALA A 6 -6.85 1.75 5.90
N LEU A 7 -6.65 2.64 4.93
CA LEU A 7 -6.28 2.33 3.55
C LEU A 7 -4.81 2.64 3.36
N VAL A 8 -4.10 1.74 2.69
CA VAL A 8 -2.68 1.87 2.36
C VAL A 8 -2.54 1.80 0.85
N ASP A 9 -1.94 2.84 0.27
CA ASP A 9 -1.62 2.91 -1.14
C ASP A 9 -0.11 3.06 -1.31
N LEU A 10 0.46 2.35 -2.29
CA LEU A 10 1.86 2.42 -2.66
C LEU A 10 1.95 2.85 -4.12
N ASP A 11 2.64 3.95 -4.37
CA ASP A 11 2.81 4.53 -5.71
C ASP A 11 1.46 4.75 -6.43
N GLY A 12 0.44 5.17 -5.69
CA GLY A 12 -0.93 5.37 -6.20
C GLY A 12 -1.75 4.10 -6.36
N ILE A 13 -1.21 2.93 -6.02
CA ILE A 13 -1.90 1.65 -6.13
C ILE A 13 -2.42 1.19 -4.76
N PRO A 14 -3.72 0.90 -4.63
CA PRO A 14 -4.27 0.40 -3.37
C PRO A 14 -3.77 -1.02 -3.08
N VAL A 15 -3.04 -1.17 -1.97
CA VAL A 15 -2.43 -2.45 -1.58
C VAL A 15 -3.08 -3.08 -0.36
N SER A 16 -3.74 -2.28 0.49
CA SER A 16 -4.31 -2.81 1.71
C SER A 16 -5.46 -2.00 2.26
N GLN A 17 -6.42 -2.71 2.85
CA GLN A 17 -7.45 -2.16 3.70
C GLN A 17 -7.45 -2.93 5.02
N ARG A 18 -7.29 -2.22 6.14
CA ARG A 18 -7.27 -2.82 7.47
C ARG A 18 -8.34 -2.21 8.36
N ARG A 19 -9.13 -3.08 8.98
CA ARG A 19 -10.11 -2.70 10.00
C ARG A 19 -9.42 -2.63 11.35
N ILE A 20 -9.73 -1.58 12.09
CA ILE A 20 -9.01 -1.18 13.27
C ILE A 20 -10.02 -1.00 14.42
N PRO A 21 -10.17 -2.01 15.31
CA PRO A 21 -10.99 -1.88 16.51
C PRO A 21 -10.37 -0.89 17.49
N ARG A 22 -11.12 0.12 17.94
CA ARG A 22 -10.62 1.07 18.95
C ARG A 22 -10.39 0.44 20.34
N THR A 23 -10.95 -0.73 20.60
CA THR A 23 -10.72 -1.50 21.83
C THR A 23 -9.31 -2.11 21.89
N GLN A 24 -8.60 -2.17 20.77
CA GLN A 24 -7.25 -2.72 20.71
C GLN A 24 -6.23 -1.60 20.95
N SER A 25 -5.88 -1.39 22.22
CA SER A 25 -4.88 -0.43 22.68
C SER A 25 -3.46 -0.91 22.34
N GLY A 26 -2.60 -0.03 21.82
CA GLY A 26 -1.19 -0.34 21.55
C GLY A 26 -0.66 0.23 20.23
N ARG A 27 0.67 0.23 20.07
CA ARG A 27 1.35 0.67 18.85
C ARG A 27 0.92 -0.21 17.67
N ARG A 28 0.50 0.42 16.57
CA ARG A 28 0.11 -0.29 15.35
C ARG A 28 1.16 -0.15 14.28
N THR A 29 1.49 -1.28 13.66
CA THR A 29 2.42 -1.35 12.53
C THR A 29 1.71 -1.97 11.33
N PHE A 30 1.90 -1.35 10.17
CA PHE A 30 1.48 -1.85 8.87
C PHE A 30 2.74 -2.32 8.13
N SER A 31 3.05 -3.61 8.24
CA SER A 31 4.27 -4.19 7.64
C SER A 31 4.01 -5.20 6.52
N GLN A 32 2.76 -5.64 6.38
CA GLN A 32 2.40 -6.69 5.43
C GLN A 32 0.90 -6.66 5.11
N VAL A 33 0.58 -7.20 3.94
CA VAL A 33 -0.78 -7.50 3.49
C VAL A 33 -1.04 -8.98 3.65
N SER A 34 -2.29 -9.36 3.79
CA SER A 34 -2.68 -10.76 3.80
C SER A 34 -3.77 -11.00 2.77
N THR A 35 -3.57 -12.03 1.96
CA THR A 35 -4.39 -12.43 0.83
C THR A 35 -4.88 -13.86 1.03
N LYS A 36 -5.92 -14.24 0.29
CA LYS A 36 -6.40 -15.62 0.28
C LYS A 36 -5.35 -16.51 -0.38
N SER A 37 -5.11 -17.67 0.23
CA SER A 37 -4.44 -18.79 -0.45
C SER A 37 -5.47 -19.57 -1.26
N SER A 38 -5.01 -20.40 -2.20
CA SER A 38 -5.83 -21.42 -2.88
C SER A 38 -6.45 -22.40 -1.86
N ASP A 39 -5.73 -22.67 -0.77
CA ASP A 39 -6.24 -23.44 0.37
C ASP A 39 -6.91 -22.52 1.40
N LEU A 40 -8.19 -22.82 1.72
CA LEU A 40 -8.98 -22.10 2.73
C LEU A 40 -8.40 -22.14 4.15
N ARG A 41 -7.57 -23.15 4.47
CA ARG A 41 -6.87 -23.28 5.76
C ARG A 41 -5.63 -22.39 5.85
N LEU A 42 -5.16 -21.88 4.72
CA LEU A 42 -3.92 -21.13 4.60
C LEU A 42 -4.18 -19.67 4.22
N ARG A 43 -3.27 -18.80 4.64
CA ARG A 43 -3.27 -17.37 4.32
C ARG A 43 -1.91 -16.98 3.79
N ALA A 44 -1.89 -16.34 2.62
CA ALA A 44 -0.67 -15.82 2.05
C ALA A 44 -0.44 -14.40 2.58
N THR A 45 0.65 -14.18 3.30
CA THR A 45 1.09 -12.86 3.77
C THR A 45 2.20 -12.33 2.89
N ARG A 46 2.10 -11.08 2.44
CA ARG A 46 3.13 -10.43 1.62
C ARG A 46 3.66 -9.20 2.36
N PRO A 47 4.97 -9.12 2.68
CA PRO A 47 5.53 -7.94 3.32
C PRO A 47 5.55 -6.77 2.34
N TYR A 48 5.49 -5.55 2.87
CA TYR A 48 5.84 -4.37 2.07
C TYR A 48 7.33 -4.37 1.80
N GLN A 49 7.72 -4.10 0.56
CA GLN A 49 9.10 -4.14 0.14
C GLN A 49 9.37 -3.08 -0.93
N PHE A 50 10.52 -2.43 -0.82
CA PHE A 50 11.08 -1.64 -1.91
C PHE A 50 11.80 -2.56 -2.91
N ALA A 51 11.55 -2.36 -4.19
CA ALA A 51 12.23 -3.06 -5.28
C ALA A 51 12.76 -2.05 -6.29
N PRO A 52 13.85 -2.37 -7.02
CA PRO A 52 14.35 -1.49 -8.07
C PRO A 52 13.30 -1.22 -9.14
N ILE A 53 13.23 0.03 -9.63
CA ILE A 53 12.42 0.34 -10.82
C ILE A 53 13.07 -0.32 -12.03
N LYS A 54 12.29 -1.04 -12.83
CA LYS A 54 12.72 -1.49 -14.16
C LYS A 54 12.40 -0.39 -15.15
N LEU A 55 13.44 0.27 -15.64
CA LEU A 55 13.36 1.21 -16.75
C LEU A 55 13.71 0.44 -18.03
N VAL A 56 12.89 0.62 -19.07
CA VAL A 56 13.03 -0.09 -20.34
C VAL A 56 12.78 0.87 -21.48
N ASP A 57 13.53 0.71 -22.57
CA ASP A 57 13.28 1.48 -23.78
C ASP A 57 11.94 1.07 -24.41
N PRO A 58 11.15 2.02 -24.91
CA PRO A 58 9.83 1.73 -25.49
C PRO A 58 9.90 0.80 -26.71
N ASP A 59 11.08 0.67 -27.33
CA ASP A 59 11.32 -0.20 -28.47
C ASP A 59 11.64 -1.66 -28.07
N GLU A 60 11.99 -1.93 -26.80
CA GLU A 60 12.41 -3.26 -26.33
C GLU A 60 11.29 -4.07 -25.62
N GLN A 61 10.23 -3.43 -25.09
CA GLN A 61 9.12 -4.12 -24.41
C GLN A 61 7.75 -3.45 -24.62
N GLN A 62 6.70 -4.27 -24.84
CA GLN A 62 5.33 -3.80 -25.02
C GLN A 62 4.51 -3.65 -23.73
N GLU A 63 4.92 -4.23 -22.59
CA GLU A 63 4.18 -4.15 -21.32
C GLU A 63 4.74 -3.07 -20.39
N LEU A 64 4.55 -1.81 -20.77
CA LEU A 64 4.90 -0.65 -19.95
C LEU A 64 3.70 -0.18 -19.12
N CYS A 65 3.97 0.31 -17.91
CA CYS A 65 2.97 1.01 -17.12
C CYS A 65 2.63 2.35 -17.79
N GLN A 66 1.39 2.51 -18.26
CA GLN A 66 0.88 3.74 -18.87
C GLN A 66 -0.11 4.51 -17.96
N ASP A 67 -0.30 4.04 -16.72
CA ASP A 67 -1.22 4.70 -15.78
C ASP A 67 -0.57 5.97 -15.22
N GLU A 68 -1.02 7.12 -15.73
CA GLU A 68 -0.58 8.45 -15.31
C GLU A 68 -0.71 8.70 -13.81
N ASN A 69 -1.71 8.12 -13.14
CA ASN A 69 -1.88 8.28 -11.70
C ASN A 69 -0.80 7.54 -10.93
N ILE A 70 -0.45 6.33 -11.39
CA ILE A 70 0.66 5.54 -10.83
C ILE A 70 1.97 6.31 -11.07
N ILE A 71 2.22 6.73 -12.31
CA ILE A 71 3.45 7.45 -12.70
C ILE A 71 3.63 8.72 -11.85
N LYS A 72 2.57 9.51 -11.64
CA LYS A 72 2.63 10.74 -10.82
C LYS A 72 2.78 10.47 -9.33
N SER A 73 2.25 9.34 -8.86
CA SER A 73 2.28 8.97 -7.45
C SER A 73 3.52 8.17 -7.08
N LEU A 74 4.36 7.77 -8.05
CA LEU A 74 5.62 7.07 -7.82
C LEU A 74 6.45 7.77 -6.75
N GLY A 75 7.01 6.98 -5.83
CA GLY A 75 7.77 7.52 -4.71
C GLY A 75 6.89 7.94 -3.54
N THR A 76 5.63 7.48 -3.49
CA THR A 76 4.68 7.87 -2.44
C THR A 76 4.08 6.66 -1.74
N ILE A 77 4.04 6.71 -0.41
CA ILE A 77 3.27 5.81 0.45
C ILE A 77 2.18 6.65 1.08
N GLU A 78 0.92 6.27 0.87
CA GLU A 78 -0.24 6.98 1.42
C GLU A 78 -0.95 6.10 2.46
N LEU A 79 -1.21 6.68 3.64
CA LEU A 79 -1.99 6.04 4.70
C LEU A 79 -3.17 6.93 5.06
N ARG A 80 -4.37 6.49 4.70
CA ARG A 80 -5.63 7.19 4.98
C ARG A 80 -6.43 6.47 6.04
N ILE A 81 -6.81 7.15 7.11
CA ILE A 81 -7.58 6.57 8.22
C ILE A 81 -8.96 7.24 8.28
N TYR A 82 -9.99 6.41 8.17
CA TYR A 82 -11.39 6.82 8.16
C TYR A 82 -12.13 6.32 9.39
N ARG A 83 -13.04 7.14 9.93
CA ARG A 83 -13.98 6.70 10.96
C ARG A 83 -15.09 5.86 10.32
N CYS A 84 -15.43 4.72 10.90
CA CYS A 84 -16.35 3.77 10.28
C CYS A 84 -17.36 3.15 11.26
N LYS A 85 -18.54 2.81 10.74
CA LYS A 85 -19.58 2.04 11.46
C LYS A 85 -19.39 0.57 11.08
N LEU A 86 -18.92 -0.28 12.00
CA LEU A 86 -18.85 -1.74 11.76
C LEU A 86 -20.09 -2.44 12.32
N LEU A 87 -20.55 -3.47 11.62
CA LEU A 87 -21.42 -4.52 12.16
C LEU A 87 -20.64 -5.81 12.29
N ALA A 88 -20.82 -6.51 13.40
CA ALA A 88 -20.33 -7.89 13.53
C ALA A 88 -21.24 -8.80 12.70
N THR A 89 -20.69 -9.49 11.71
CA THR A 89 -21.43 -10.47 10.90
C THR A 89 -20.53 -11.65 10.55
N LEU A 90 -21.09 -12.85 10.56
CA LEU A 90 -20.47 -14.06 10.02
C LEU A 90 -20.47 -13.98 8.48
N ARG A 91 -19.43 -13.43 7.87
CA ARG A 91 -19.27 -13.50 6.41
C ARG A 91 -17.80 -13.62 6.01
N GLN A 92 -17.51 -14.63 5.19
CA GLN A 92 -16.22 -14.83 4.55
C GLN A 92 -15.74 -13.55 3.88
N GLU A 93 -14.57 -13.06 4.31
CA GLU A 93 -13.86 -11.96 3.68
C GLU A 93 -13.70 -12.22 2.18
N ASN A 94 -14.23 -11.34 1.34
CA ASN A 94 -13.76 -11.17 -0.03
C ASN A 94 -12.65 -10.12 -0.02
N THR A 95 -11.47 -10.49 0.46
CA THR A 95 -10.27 -9.74 0.08
C THR A 95 -9.98 -10.12 -1.36
N SER A 96 -10.28 -9.21 -2.30
CA SER A 96 -9.69 -9.27 -3.63
C SER A 96 -8.18 -9.38 -3.47
N ALA A 97 -7.55 -10.29 -4.22
CA ALA A 97 -6.10 -10.30 -4.28
C ALA A 97 -5.67 -8.94 -4.83
N PHE A 98 -4.95 -8.16 -4.03
CA PHE A 98 -4.40 -6.89 -4.47
C PHE A 98 -3.39 -7.19 -5.59
N LYS A 99 -3.69 -6.73 -6.81
CA LYS A 99 -2.82 -6.86 -7.98
C LYS A 99 -1.73 -5.80 -7.90
N THR A 100 -0.82 -5.93 -6.94
CA THR A 100 0.37 -5.08 -6.86
C THR A 100 1.56 -6.01 -6.71
N THR A 101 2.37 -6.11 -7.75
CA THR A 101 3.65 -6.80 -7.72
C THR A 101 4.75 -5.75 -7.86
N ASN A 102 5.92 -6.03 -7.29
CA ASN A 102 7.13 -5.25 -7.47
C ASN A 102 7.71 -5.35 -8.91
N GLU A 103 6.89 -5.71 -9.88
CA GLU A 103 7.26 -6.15 -11.22
C GLU A 103 6.57 -5.28 -12.27
N MET A 104 6.69 -3.95 -12.14
CA MET A 104 6.24 -3.00 -13.15
C MET A 104 7.44 -2.48 -13.94
N SER A 105 7.30 -2.41 -15.26
CA SER A 105 8.25 -1.76 -16.17
C SER A 105 7.75 -0.37 -16.54
N PHE A 106 8.66 0.60 -16.57
CA PHE A 106 8.39 1.99 -16.93
C PHE A 106 9.28 2.40 -18.08
N SER A 107 8.81 3.31 -18.95
CA SER A 107 9.65 3.78 -20.05
C SER A 107 10.82 4.61 -19.53
N GLU A 108 12.00 4.52 -20.14
CA GLU A 108 13.11 5.41 -19.80
C GLU A 108 12.77 6.88 -20.10
N SER A 109 12.00 7.11 -21.18
CA SER A 109 11.55 8.43 -21.63
C SER A 109 10.65 9.16 -20.63
N SER A 110 10.01 8.42 -19.70
CA SER A 110 9.32 8.96 -18.53
C SER A 110 10.34 9.49 -17.52
N LYS A 111 11.04 10.58 -17.88
CA LYS A 111 12.09 11.33 -17.16
C LYS A 111 11.75 11.74 -15.72
N ASN A 112 10.51 11.55 -15.28
CA ASN A 112 10.05 11.78 -13.91
C ASN A 112 10.27 10.58 -12.99
N ALA A 113 10.54 9.39 -13.52
CA ALA A 113 10.94 8.21 -12.76
C ALA A 113 12.43 8.28 -12.35
N ARG A 114 12.88 9.43 -11.81
CA ARG A 114 14.21 9.54 -11.17
C ARG A 114 14.34 8.64 -9.93
N LEU A 115 13.28 7.94 -9.58
CA LEU A 115 13.20 6.97 -8.50
C LEU A 115 13.97 5.71 -8.88
N THR A 116 14.84 5.25 -7.99
CA THR A 116 15.58 4.00 -8.16
C THR A 116 14.77 2.80 -7.69
N SER A 117 13.68 3.04 -6.97
CA SER A 117 12.84 1.98 -6.41
C SER A 117 11.35 2.32 -6.44
N THR A 118 10.51 1.30 -6.57
CA THR A 118 9.07 1.33 -6.30
C THR A 118 8.78 0.63 -4.96
N ALA A 119 7.65 0.95 -4.36
CA ALA A 119 7.13 0.27 -3.18
C ALA A 119 6.01 -0.67 -3.60
N GLY A 120 6.05 -1.90 -3.11
CA GLY A 120 4.97 -2.85 -3.37
C GLY A 120 5.05 -4.07 -2.47
N LEU A 121 4.61 -5.22 -2.99
CA LEU A 121 4.49 -6.45 -2.22
C LEU A 121 5.61 -7.43 -2.57
N GLY A 122 6.31 -7.88 -1.53
CA GLY A 122 7.29 -8.95 -1.62
C GLY A 122 6.67 -10.34 -1.82
N LYS A 123 7.52 -11.36 -1.80
CA LYS A 123 7.11 -12.76 -2.00
C LYS A 123 6.09 -13.20 -0.94
N PRO A 124 5.08 -14.01 -1.32
CA PRO A 124 4.10 -14.53 -0.38
C PRO A 124 4.73 -15.55 0.57
N ALA A 125 4.49 -15.38 1.87
CA ALA A 125 4.75 -16.34 2.92
C ALA A 125 3.42 -16.97 3.38
N ILE A 126 3.34 -18.29 3.39
CA ILE A 126 2.13 -19.04 3.74
C ILE A 126 2.07 -19.24 5.27
N LYS A 127 0.91 -18.98 5.87
CA LYS A 127 0.66 -19.18 7.30
C LYS A 127 -0.72 -19.81 7.54
N GLU A 128 -0.84 -20.57 8.63
CA GLU A 128 -2.12 -21.13 9.06
C GLU A 128 -3.13 -20.04 9.48
N ARG A 129 -4.39 -20.27 9.12
CA ARG A 129 -5.48 -19.35 9.43
C ARG A 129 -5.97 -19.57 10.86
N LYS A 130 -5.82 -18.56 11.72
CA LYS A 130 -6.54 -18.50 13.01
C LYS A 130 -7.97 -17.98 12.78
N HIS A 131 -8.96 -18.62 13.40
CA HIS A 131 -10.33 -18.11 13.42
C HIS A 131 -10.35 -16.73 14.10
N LYS A 132 -10.95 -15.74 13.44
CA LYS A 132 -11.11 -14.38 13.96
C LYS A 132 -12.50 -13.85 13.65
N THR A 133 -13.05 -13.12 14.59
CA THR A 133 -14.28 -12.34 14.42
C THR A 133 -14.13 -11.39 13.24
N GLN A 134 -15.06 -11.45 12.29
CA GLN A 134 -15.09 -10.59 11.11
C GLN A 134 -16.10 -9.46 11.32
N TYR A 135 -15.69 -8.26 10.92
CA TYR A 135 -16.49 -7.04 11.05
C TYR A 135 -16.78 -6.49 9.66
N VAL A 136 -18.01 -6.22 9.28
CA VAL A 136 -18.34 -5.61 7.98
C VAL A 136 -18.50 -4.10 8.11
N ILE A 137 -17.94 -3.35 7.16
CA ILE A 137 -18.03 -1.89 7.10
C ILE A 137 -19.39 -1.51 6.51
N ARG A 138 -20.19 -0.78 7.29
CA ARG A 138 -21.51 -0.30 6.87
C ARG A 138 -21.46 1.12 6.30
N LYS A 139 -20.67 1.98 6.93
CA LYS A 139 -20.48 3.38 6.51
C LYS A 139 -19.05 3.79 6.81
N ILE A 140 -18.41 4.42 5.83
CA ILE A 140 -17.13 5.12 5.93
C ILE A 140 -17.47 6.62 5.94
N ALA A 141 -16.75 7.41 6.73
CA ALA A 141 -16.83 8.87 6.63
C ALA A 141 -16.37 9.36 5.25
N ASP A 142 -16.93 10.48 4.78
CA ASP A 142 -16.64 10.99 3.43
C ASP A 142 -15.19 11.45 3.27
N HIS A 143 -14.56 11.87 4.38
CA HIS A 143 -13.16 12.28 4.42
C HIS A 143 -12.37 11.52 5.49
N PRO A 144 -11.07 11.24 5.23
CA PRO A 144 -10.20 10.66 6.23
C PRO A 144 -9.97 11.68 7.34
N PHE A 145 -9.99 11.23 8.59
CA PHE A 145 -9.69 12.10 9.73
C PHE A 145 -8.19 12.14 10.04
N LEU A 146 -7.42 11.19 9.51
CA LEU A 146 -5.97 11.24 9.46
C LEU A 146 -5.51 10.83 8.07
N HIS A 147 -4.64 11.64 7.48
CA HIS A 147 -4.04 11.38 6.19
C HIS A 147 -2.53 11.63 6.29
N PHE A 148 -1.75 10.55 6.14
CA PHE A 148 -0.30 10.60 6.09
C PHE A 148 0.18 10.33 4.66
N VAL A 149 0.99 11.24 4.14
CA VAL A 149 1.67 11.07 2.87
C VAL A 149 3.17 11.02 3.13
N PHE A 150 3.81 9.91 2.76
CA PHE A 150 5.25 9.75 2.85
C PHE A 150 5.83 9.75 1.45
N GLN A 151 6.67 10.74 1.16
CA GLN A 151 7.44 10.74 -0.08
C GLN A 151 8.82 10.12 0.18
N TYR A 152 9.17 9.12 -0.61
CA TYR A 152 10.48 8.49 -0.57
C TYR A 152 11.21 8.79 -1.89
N LYS A 153 12.35 9.51 -1.79
CA LYS A 153 13.22 9.80 -2.93
C LYS A 153 14.56 9.08 -2.76
N PRO A 154 15.21 8.62 -3.85
CA PRO A 154 16.50 7.97 -3.76
C PRO A 154 17.58 8.97 -3.43
N ARG A 155 18.59 8.51 -2.68
CA ARG A 155 19.76 9.33 -2.30
C ARG A 155 20.50 9.96 -3.48
N LEU A 156 20.50 9.31 -4.65
CA LEU A 156 21.22 9.77 -5.84
C LEU A 156 20.74 11.13 -6.36
N ILE A 157 19.45 11.48 -6.20
CA ILE A 157 18.94 12.81 -6.53
C ILE A 157 19.27 13.84 -5.42
N SER A 158 19.34 13.37 -4.18
CA SER A 158 19.52 14.21 -2.99
C SER A 158 20.99 14.59 -2.75
N LEU A 159 21.94 13.76 -3.18
CA LEU A 159 23.38 14.04 -3.15
C LEU A 159 23.78 15.18 -4.09
N ALA A 160 23.10 15.34 -5.24
CA ALA A 160 23.25 16.50 -6.11
C ALA A 160 22.74 17.82 -5.46
N LYS A 161 22.04 17.73 -4.32
CA LYS A 161 21.45 18.86 -3.58
C LYS A 161 21.88 18.94 -2.10
N GLY A 162 22.84 18.11 -1.67
CA GLY A 162 23.42 18.18 -0.32
C GLY A 162 22.48 17.81 0.85
N SER A 163 21.59 16.83 0.71
CA SER A 163 20.71 16.41 1.83
C SER A 163 20.47 14.90 1.90
N PHE A 164 20.44 14.37 3.14
CA PHE A 164 20.23 12.95 3.46
C PHE A 164 18.80 12.49 3.16
N GLN A 165 18.62 11.17 3.04
CA GLN A 165 17.35 10.51 2.73
C GLN A 165 16.32 10.79 3.85
N ILE A 166 15.39 11.72 3.62
CA ILE A 166 14.33 12.05 4.57
C ILE A 166 13.03 11.45 4.04
N LEU A 167 12.41 10.56 4.83
CA LEU A 167 10.98 10.32 4.72
C LEU A 167 10.29 11.58 5.22
N SER A 168 9.80 12.43 4.31
CA SER A 168 9.01 13.59 4.69
C SER A 168 7.57 13.14 4.89
N CYS A 169 7.09 13.20 6.14
CA CYS A 169 5.69 12.97 6.47
C CYS A 169 4.92 14.29 6.37
N LEU A 170 3.94 14.36 5.48
CA LEU A 170 2.92 15.41 5.54
C LEU A 170 1.71 14.84 6.30
N LEU A 171 1.36 15.49 7.41
CA LEU A 171 0.14 15.19 8.16
C LEU A 171 -0.90 16.23 7.78
N ASN A 172 -1.95 15.81 7.07
CA ASN A 172 -3.12 16.65 6.85
C ASN A 172 -4.18 16.28 7.90
N LEU A 173 -4.42 17.19 8.84
CA LEU A 173 -5.57 17.16 9.73
C LEU A 173 -6.66 18.04 9.09
N GLN A 174 -7.81 17.45 8.82
CA GLN A 174 -9.02 18.17 8.38
C GLN A 174 -9.96 18.42 9.55
#